data_AF-A0A2N2JT42-F1
#
_entry.id   AF-A0A2N2JT42-F1
#
_cell.length_a   1.000
_cell.length_b   1.000
_cell.length_c   1.000
_cell.angle_alpha   90.00
_cell.angle_beta   90.00
_cell.angle_gamma   90.00
#
_symmetry.space_group_name_H-M   'P 1'
#
loop_
_entity.id
_entity.type
_entity.pdbx_description
1 polymer ?
#
loop_
_entity_poly.entity_id
_entity_poly.type
_entity_poly.pdbx_seq_one_letter_code
_entity_poly.pdbx_strand_id
1 'polypeptide(L)'
;MVLGELAKRARDRDVQVMIEGPGHVPLKDIEANIKLQKRICNGAPFYVLGPLPTDIAPGYDHITSAIGGAIAGAAGADFLCYVTPSEHLRLPTLADVREGVIAAKIAAHIADIAKGIPGAMEKDIRMAQCRKAFDWQGQIAVSIDPDRAGAWLERSESAREEGCTMCGEFCAIKLGKKQDQ
;
A
#
# COMPACT_ATOMS: atom_id res chain seq x y z
N MET A 1 12.96 -23.29 -9.09
CA MET A 1 13.98 -24.29 -8.73
C MET A 1 15.39 -23.80 -9.04
N VAL A 2 15.70 -23.42 -10.30
CA VAL A 2 17.02 -22.88 -10.70
C VAL A 2 17.45 -21.64 -9.88
N LEU A 3 16.56 -20.67 -9.68
CA LEU A 3 16.87 -19.44 -8.94
C LEU A 3 17.30 -19.70 -7.48
N GLY A 4 16.75 -20.74 -6.83
CA GLY A 4 17.17 -21.12 -5.47
C GLY A 4 18.58 -21.71 -5.43
N GLU A 5 18.96 -22.48 -6.44
CA GLU A 5 20.32 -23.01 -6.59
C GLU A 5 21.32 -21.87 -6.85
N LEU A 6 20.98 -20.95 -7.76
CA LEU A 6 21.82 -19.78 -8.05
C LEU A 6 21.99 -18.88 -6.82
N ALA A 7 20.91 -18.64 -6.07
CA ALA A 7 20.97 -17.89 -4.81
C ALA A 7 21.89 -18.56 -3.79
N LYS A 8 21.83 -19.89 -3.67
CA LYS A 8 22.76 -20.65 -2.82
C LYS A 8 24.21 -20.48 -3.29
N ARG A 9 24.49 -20.70 -4.58
CA ARG A 9 25.85 -20.58 -5.15
C ARG A 9 26.45 -19.19 -4.99
N ALA A 10 25.63 -18.15 -5.03
CA ALA A 10 26.03 -16.77 -4.80
C ALA A 10 26.32 -16.50 -3.32
N ARG A 11 25.46 -16.98 -2.41
CA ARG A 11 25.69 -16.89 -0.96
C ARG A 11 26.91 -17.66 -0.48
N ASP A 12 27.22 -18.80 -1.09
CA ASP A 12 28.45 -19.55 -0.84
C ASP A 12 29.72 -18.76 -1.22
N ARG A 13 29.57 -17.62 -1.90
CA ARG A 13 30.63 -16.66 -2.28
C ARG A 13 30.42 -15.27 -1.67
N ASP A 14 29.61 -15.18 -0.61
CA ASP A 14 29.29 -13.92 0.10
C ASP A 14 28.67 -12.83 -0.79
N VAL A 15 28.00 -13.22 -1.88
CA VAL A 15 27.26 -12.28 -2.75
C VAL A 15 25.81 -12.20 -2.27
N GLN A 16 25.33 -10.98 -2.00
CA GLN A 16 23.93 -10.72 -1.64
C GLN A 16 23.00 -11.00 -2.81
N VAL A 17 21.84 -11.61 -2.53
CA VAL A 17 20.86 -11.98 -3.56
C VAL A 17 19.45 -11.71 -3.08
N MET A 18 18.65 -11.13 -3.97
CA MET A 18 17.19 -11.16 -3.96
C MET A 18 16.68 -11.93 -5.19
N ILE A 19 15.46 -12.44 -5.10
CA ILE A 19 14.80 -13.17 -6.20
C ILE A 19 13.69 -12.30 -6.76
N GLU A 20 13.57 -12.26 -8.08
CA GLU A 20 12.45 -11.62 -8.77
C GLU A 20 11.29 -12.60 -8.99
N GLY A 21 10.08 -12.10 -8.80
CA GLY A 21 8.83 -12.84 -8.89
C GLY A 21 7.93 -12.37 -10.03
N PRO A 22 6.74 -12.98 -10.15
CA PRO A 22 5.83 -12.72 -11.25
C PRO A 22 5.25 -11.31 -11.25
N GLY A 23 4.70 -10.93 -12.41
CA GLY A 23 3.92 -9.71 -12.61
C GLY A 23 2.40 -9.94 -12.54
N HIS A 24 1.85 -10.90 -13.30
CA HIS A 24 0.40 -11.17 -13.36
C HIS A 24 0.08 -12.48 -12.67
N VAL A 25 -0.72 -12.44 -11.61
CA VAL A 25 -1.07 -13.62 -10.80
C VAL A 25 -2.48 -13.46 -10.23
N PRO A 26 -3.43 -14.35 -10.55
CA PRO A 26 -4.76 -14.30 -9.96
C PRO A 26 -4.72 -14.26 -8.43
N LEU A 27 -5.62 -13.48 -7.83
CA LEU A 27 -5.61 -13.18 -6.39
C LEU A 27 -5.43 -14.41 -5.49
N LYS A 28 -6.16 -15.49 -5.80
CA LYS A 28 -6.18 -16.75 -5.04
C LYS A 28 -4.82 -17.48 -5.01
N ASP A 29 -3.95 -17.20 -5.98
CA ASP A 29 -2.69 -17.91 -6.17
C ASP A 29 -1.48 -17.12 -5.61
N ILE A 30 -1.66 -15.84 -5.25
CA ILE A 30 -0.57 -14.95 -4.81
C ILE A 30 0.14 -15.52 -3.58
N GLU A 31 -0.60 -15.82 -2.51
CA GLU A 31 -0.01 -16.28 -1.25
C GLU A 31 0.77 -17.59 -1.43
N ALA A 32 0.24 -18.52 -2.21
CA ALA A 32 0.89 -19.78 -2.51
C ALA A 32 2.22 -19.55 -3.26
N ASN A 33 2.26 -18.62 -4.21
CA ASN A 33 3.48 -18.24 -4.93
C ASN A 33 4.54 -17.67 -3.99
N ILE A 34 4.17 -16.74 -3.10
CA ILE A 34 5.11 -16.16 -2.12
C ILE A 34 5.69 -17.24 -1.21
N LYS A 35 4.84 -18.06 -0.59
CA LYS A 35 5.29 -19.13 0.32
C LYS A 35 6.15 -20.18 -0.38
N LEU A 36 5.81 -20.53 -1.62
CA LEU A 36 6.60 -21.45 -2.42
C LEU A 36 7.99 -20.89 -2.70
N GLN A 37 8.09 -19.63 -3.16
CA GLN A 37 9.38 -18.99 -3.40
C GLN A 37 10.24 -18.99 -2.14
N LYS A 38 9.68 -18.59 -1.00
CA LYS A 38 10.42 -18.54 0.27
C LYS A 38 11.00 -19.88 0.66
N ARG A 39 10.26 -20.97 0.41
CA ARG A 39 10.73 -22.33 0.66
C ARG A 39 11.85 -22.74 -0.30
N ILE A 40 11.65 -22.57 -1.60
CA ILE A 40 12.60 -23.09 -2.61
C ILE A 40 13.87 -22.23 -2.77
N CYS A 41 13.82 -20.97 -2.34
CA CYS A 41 14.93 -20.04 -2.39
C CYS A 41 15.55 -19.77 -1.01
N ASN A 42 15.33 -20.66 -0.04
CA ASN A 42 15.93 -20.60 1.30
C ASN A 42 15.79 -19.22 1.96
N GLY A 43 14.57 -18.70 1.97
CA GLY A 43 14.22 -17.42 2.59
C GLY A 43 14.86 -16.19 1.93
N ALA A 44 15.33 -16.28 0.69
CA ALA A 44 15.82 -15.09 -0.02
C ALA A 44 14.78 -13.97 -0.09
N PRO A 45 15.21 -12.69 0.04
CA PRO A 45 14.34 -11.56 -0.21
C PRO A 45 13.65 -11.71 -1.55
N PHE A 46 12.34 -11.47 -1.56
CA PHE A 46 11.50 -11.67 -2.71
C PHE A 46 10.97 -10.32 -3.19
N TYR A 47 11.35 -10.01 -4.41
CA TYR A 47 11.00 -8.82 -5.14
C TYR A 47 9.91 -9.17 -6.16
N VAL A 48 8.71 -8.58 -6.03
CA VAL A 48 7.56 -8.86 -6.92
C VAL A 48 7.13 -7.60 -7.67
N LEU A 49 6.62 -7.76 -8.90
CA LEU A 49 6.09 -6.66 -9.71
C LEU A 49 4.57 -6.56 -9.53
N GLY A 50 4.07 -5.72 -8.63
CA GLY A 50 2.67 -5.78 -8.19
C GLY A 50 2.49 -6.85 -7.12
N PRO A 51 1.90 -8.05 -7.41
CA PRO A 51 1.38 -8.54 -8.69
C PRO A 51 -0.01 -8.03 -9.08
N LEU A 52 -0.34 -8.07 -10.37
CA LEU A 52 -1.65 -7.74 -10.93
C LEU A 52 -2.58 -8.97 -10.85
N PRO A 53 -3.67 -8.90 -10.05
CA PRO A 53 -4.64 -9.99 -9.93
C PRO A 53 -5.66 -10.04 -11.07
N THR A 54 -5.67 -9.06 -11.96
CA THR A 54 -6.59 -8.96 -13.09
C THR A 54 -5.97 -8.13 -14.22
N ASP A 55 -6.29 -8.50 -15.45
CA ASP A 55 -5.67 -7.94 -16.67
C ASP A 55 -6.62 -6.98 -17.41
N ILE A 56 -7.85 -6.80 -16.93
CA ILE A 56 -8.91 -6.10 -17.67
C ILE A 56 -9.01 -4.60 -17.35
N ALA A 57 -8.01 -4.04 -16.67
CA ALA A 57 -8.02 -2.64 -16.23
C ALA A 57 -6.76 -1.84 -16.65
N PRO A 58 -6.31 -1.92 -17.93
CA PRO A 58 -5.20 -1.08 -18.39
C PRO A 58 -5.54 0.40 -18.20
N GLY A 59 -4.57 1.20 -17.76
CA GLY A 59 -4.80 2.57 -17.27
C GLY A 59 -4.99 2.65 -15.75
N TYR A 60 -5.30 1.51 -15.10
CA TYR A 60 -5.52 1.40 -13.66
C TYR A 60 -4.65 0.33 -13.02
N ASP A 61 -3.57 -0.09 -13.69
CA ASP A 61 -2.73 -1.19 -13.21
C ASP A 61 -1.97 -0.90 -11.92
N HIS A 62 -1.71 0.37 -11.60
CA HIS A 62 -1.28 0.79 -10.26
C HIS A 62 -2.27 0.40 -9.14
N ILE A 63 -3.58 0.35 -9.42
CA ILE A 63 -4.61 -0.07 -8.47
C ILE A 63 -4.66 -1.60 -8.38
N THR A 64 -4.71 -2.28 -9.54
CA THR A 64 -4.76 -3.75 -9.58
C THR A 64 -3.52 -4.34 -8.88
N SER A 65 -2.34 -3.83 -9.22
CA SER A 65 -1.07 -4.21 -8.63
C SER A 65 -0.96 -3.90 -7.13
N ALA A 66 -1.53 -2.78 -6.65
CA ALA A 66 -1.51 -2.46 -5.22
C ALA A 66 -2.31 -3.47 -4.39
N ILE A 67 -3.43 -3.97 -4.93
CA ILE A 67 -4.23 -5.02 -4.27
C ILE A 67 -3.41 -6.30 -4.15
N GLY A 68 -2.83 -6.78 -5.25
CA GLY A 68 -2.01 -7.99 -5.21
C GLY A 68 -0.73 -7.80 -4.40
N GLY A 69 -0.11 -6.62 -4.46
CA GLY A 69 1.10 -6.28 -3.73
C GLY A 69 0.90 -6.22 -2.22
N ALA A 70 -0.24 -5.73 -1.74
CA ALA A 70 -0.57 -5.77 -0.31
C ALA A 70 -0.67 -7.22 0.19
N ILE A 71 -1.30 -8.11 -0.59
CA ILE A 71 -1.44 -9.54 -0.26
C ILE A 71 -0.08 -10.24 -0.34
N ALA A 72 0.70 -9.97 -1.39
CA ALA A 72 2.03 -10.52 -1.56
C ALA A 72 2.96 -10.11 -0.40
N GLY A 73 2.96 -8.82 -0.04
CA GLY A 73 3.72 -8.30 1.09
C GLY A 73 3.28 -8.92 2.41
N ALA A 74 1.98 -9.02 2.66
CA ALA A 74 1.44 -9.68 3.86
C ALA A 74 1.84 -11.16 3.94
N ALA A 75 1.93 -11.84 2.79
CA ALA A 75 2.38 -13.23 2.68
C ALA A 75 3.90 -13.41 2.81
N GLY A 76 4.68 -12.32 2.81
CA GLY A 76 6.12 -12.32 3.03
C GLY A 76 7.00 -11.86 1.88
N ALA A 77 6.45 -11.23 0.83
CA ALA A 77 7.28 -10.48 -0.12
C ALA A 77 7.98 -9.31 0.61
N ASP A 78 9.24 -9.03 0.25
CA ASP A 78 10.08 -8.05 0.95
C ASP A 78 10.23 -6.75 0.16
N PHE A 79 9.99 -6.79 -1.15
CA PHE A 79 10.07 -5.63 -2.01
C PHE A 79 8.98 -5.66 -3.08
N LEU A 80 8.29 -4.53 -3.24
CA LEU A 80 7.26 -4.34 -4.26
C LEU A 80 7.80 -3.40 -5.33
N CYS A 81 7.92 -3.89 -6.57
CA CYS A 81 8.01 -2.98 -7.72
C CYS A 81 6.65 -2.33 -7.84
N TYR A 82 6.64 -1.00 -7.79
CA TYR A 82 5.47 -0.25 -8.19
C TYR A 82 5.10 -0.55 -9.65
N VAL A 83 3.83 -0.34 -9.96
CA VAL A 83 3.30 -0.35 -11.32
C VAL A 83 2.62 0.99 -11.52
N THR A 84 2.81 1.60 -12.68
CA THR A 84 2.25 2.93 -12.96
C THR A 84 0.87 2.81 -13.63
N PRO A 85 0.03 3.86 -13.64
CA PRO A 85 -1.18 3.89 -14.45
C PRO A 85 -0.92 3.64 -15.94
N SER A 86 0.28 3.96 -16.43
CA SER A 86 0.68 3.82 -17.83
C SER A 86 1.16 2.42 -18.22
N GLU A 87 1.21 1.48 -17.28
CA GLU A 87 1.59 0.09 -17.57
C GLU A 87 0.75 -0.47 -18.73
N HIS A 88 1.39 -1.25 -19.60
CA HIS A 88 0.80 -1.80 -20.83
C HIS A 88 0.34 -0.77 -21.89
N LEU A 89 0.53 0.53 -21.66
CA LEU A 89 0.02 1.58 -22.55
C LEU A 89 1.11 2.50 -23.10
N ARG A 90 2.01 3.01 -22.27
CA ARG A 90 3.04 3.99 -22.67
C ARG A 90 4.13 4.14 -21.63
N LEU A 91 5.16 4.92 -21.96
CA LEU A 91 6.14 5.38 -20.96
C LEU A 91 5.46 6.33 -19.96
N PRO A 92 5.76 6.19 -18.65
CA PRO A 92 5.11 6.97 -17.61
C PRO A 92 5.59 8.44 -17.61
N THR A 93 4.66 9.36 -17.34
CA THR A 93 4.98 10.75 -16.99
C THR A 93 5.36 10.86 -15.51
N LEU A 94 5.79 12.05 -15.07
CA LEU A 94 6.04 12.33 -13.65
C LEU A 94 4.81 12.08 -12.77
N ALA A 95 3.61 12.40 -13.27
CA ALA A 95 2.36 12.14 -12.55
C ALA A 95 2.09 10.63 -12.42
N ASP A 96 2.31 9.86 -13.49
CA ASP A 96 2.16 8.40 -13.49
C ASP A 96 3.12 7.75 -12.47
N VAL A 97 4.36 8.25 -12.40
CA VAL A 97 5.35 7.80 -11.41
C VAL A 97 4.87 8.11 -9.99
N ARG A 98 4.36 9.32 -9.71
CA ARG A 98 3.83 9.68 -8.38
C ARG A 98 2.69 8.75 -7.97
N GLU A 99 1.71 8.52 -8.86
CA GLU A 99 0.59 7.60 -8.58
C GLU A 99 1.06 6.18 -8.25
N GLY A 100 1.96 5.63 -9.06
CA GLY A 100 2.51 4.30 -8.81
C GLY A 100 3.23 4.21 -7.46
N VAL A 101 4.04 5.21 -7.11
CA VAL A 101 4.81 5.23 -5.85
C VAL A 101 3.86 5.32 -4.66
N ILE A 102 2.85 6.20 -4.72
CA ILE A 102 1.86 6.32 -3.64
C ILE A 102 1.07 5.01 -3.49
N ALA A 103 0.61 4.41 -4.59
CA ALA A 103 -0.11 3.13 -4.56
C ALA A 103 0.74 2.01 -3.93
N ALA A 104 2.01 1.87 -4.32
CA ALA A 104 2.92 0.88 -3.77
C ALA A 104 3.24 1.13 -2.29
N LYS A 105 3.42 2.40 -1.87
CA LYS A 105 3.62 2.76 -0.45
C LYS A 105 2.40 2.40 0.40
N ILE A 106 1.19 2.61 -0.12
CA ILE A 106 -0.04 2.21 0.56
C ILE A 106 -0.07 0.68 0.70
N ALA A 107 0.19 -0.06 -0.38
CA ALA A 107 0.23 -1.53 -0.36
C ALA A 107 1.26 -2.07 0.64
N ALA A 108 2.47 -1.50 0.65
CA ALA A 108 3.54 -1.87 1.58
C ALA A 108 3.14 -1.61 3.05
N HIS A 109 2.54 -0.44 3.35
CA HIS A 109 2.07 -0.11 4.69
C HIS A 109 0.98 -1.07 5.19
N ILE A 110 0.02 -1.40 4.31
CA ILE A 110 -1.02 -2.41 4.60
C ILE A 110 -0.38 -3.77 4.91
N ALA A 111 0.62 -4.18 4.11
CA ALA A 111 1.36 -5.41 4.34
C ALA A 111 2.12 -5.41 5.67
N ASP A 112 2.74 -4.29 6.05
CA ASP A 112 3.47 -4.16 7.33
C ASP A 112 2.52 -4.27 8.53
N ILE A 113 1.33 -3.67 8.44
CA ILE A 113 0.27 -3.85 9.42
C ILE A 113 -0.14 -5.32 9.51
N ALA A 114 -0.40 -5.97 8.38
CA ALA A 114 -0.85 -7.37 8.33
C ALA A 114 0.20 -8.34 8.91
N LYS A 115 1.50 -8.04 8.73
CA LYS A 115 2.62 -8.78 9.32
C LYS A 115 2.79 -8.51 10.82
N GLY A 116 2.12 -7.49 11.38
CA GLY A 116 2.29 -7.08 12.76
C GLY A 116 3.66 -6.46 13.04
N ILE A 117 4.25 -5.76 12.07
CA ILE A 117 5.54 -5.09 12.26
C ILE A 117 5.42 -4.07 13.41
N PRO A 118 6.30 -4.11 14.42
CA PRO A 118 6.26 -3.15 15.54
C PRO A 118 6.24 -1.70 15.05
N GLY A 119 5.28 -0.91 15.52
CA GLY A 119 5.12 0.49 15.15
C GLY A 119 4.30 0.75 13.86
N ALA A 120 4.04 -0.26 13.02
CA ALA A 120 3.34 -0.04 11.75
C ALA A 120 1.92 0.56 11.94
N MET A 121 1.21 0.14 13.00
CA MET A 121 -0.15 0.61 13.30
C MET A 121 -0.20 2.01 13.94
N GLU A 122 0.92 2.54 14.46
CA GLU A 122 0.93 3.79 15.21
C GLU A 122 0.46 4.98 14.36
N LYS A 123 0.84 4.99 13.08
CA LYS A 123 0.45 6.02 12.12
C LYS A 123 -1.07 6.03 11.88
N ASP A 124 -1.69 4.87 11.76
CA ASP A 124 -3.14 4.70 11.60
C ASP A 124 -3.90 5.10 12.86
N ILE A 125 -3.40 4.71 14.04
CA ILE A 125 -3.97 5.12 15.33
C ILE A 125 -3.93 6.64 15.45
N ARG A 126 -2.80 7.27 15.10
CA ARG A 126 -2.67 8.73 15.11
C ARG A 126 -3.63 9.40 14.13
N MET A 127 -3.76 8.87 12.91
CA MET A 127 -4.74 9.34 11.92
C MET A 127 -6.17 9.26 12.48
N ALA A 128 -6.53 8.15 13.13
CA ALA A 128 -7.85 7.96 13.75
C ALA A 128 -8.10 8.96 14.90
N GLN A 129 -7.10 9.24 15.73
CA GLN A 129 -7.17 10.26 16.78
C GLN A 129 -7.41 11.66 16.19
N CYS A 130 -6.66 12.05 15.15
CA CYS A 130 -6.85 13.34 14.49
C CYS A 130 -8.24 13.44 13.84
N ARG A 131 -8.75 12.37 13.20
CA ARG A 131 -10.12 12.30 12.66
C ARG A 131 -11.18 12.49 13.74
N LYS A 132 -11.05 11.80 14.88
CA LYS A 132 -11.98 11.92 16.01
C LYS A 132 -11.99 13.34 16.59
N ALA A 133 -10.84 14.00 16.63
CA ALA A 133 -10.68 15.35 17.15
C ALA A 133 -11.06 16.46 16.14
N PHE A 134 -11.39 16.11 14.90
CA PHE A 134 -11.48 17.07 13.77
C PHE A 134 -10.20 17.92 13.60
N ASP A 135 -9.05 17.36 13.97
CA ASP A 135 -7.73 17.96 13.74
C ASP A 135 -7.32 17.76 12.27
N TRP A 136 -7.76 18.67 11.42
CA TRP A 136 -7.52 18.62 9.98
C TRP A 136 -6.04 18.71 9.62
N GLN A 137 -5.29 19.57 10.32
CA GLN A 137 -3.85 19.73 10.06
C GLN A 137 -3.08 18.48 10.47
N GLY A 138 -3.44 17.88 11.60
CA GLY A 138 -2.89 16.58 12.02
C GLY A 138 -3.21 15.46 11.04
N GLN A 139 -4.44 15.41 10.50
CA GLN A 139 -4.80 14.43 9.46
C GLN A 139 -3.93 14.59 8.21
N ILE A 140 -3.74 15.82 7.72
CA ILE A 140 -2.91 16.11 6.55
C ILE A 140 -1.46 15.67 6.82
N ALA A 141 -0.88 16.12 7.93
CA ALA A 141 0.51 15.83 8.29
C ALA A 141 0.80 14.33 8.45
N VAL A 142 -0.17 13.56 8.95
CA VAL A 142 -0.03 12.12 9.19
C VAL A 142 -0.38 11.29 7.96
N SER A 143 -0.89 11.87 6.88
CA SER A 143 -1.22 11.12 5.67
C SER A 143 0.01 10.56 4.93
N ILE A 144 -0.21 9.69 3.93
CA ILE A 144 0.87 9.19 3.06
C ILE A 144 1.28 10.24 2.01
N ASP A 145 0.35 11.10 1.61
CA ASP A 145 0.55 12.21 0.67
C ASP A 145 -0.11 13.49 1.21
N PRO A 146 0.61 14.26 2.05
CA PRO A 146 0.10 15.51 2.64
C PRO A 146 -0.28 16.56 1.60
N ASP A 147 0.44 16.65 0.48
CA ASP A 147 0.14 17.63 -0.57
C ASP A 147 -1.25 17.37 -1.15
N ARG A 148 -1.52 16.10 -1.51
CA ARG A 148 -2.84 15.70 -2.04
C ARG A 148 -3.93 15.85 -0.98
N ALA A 149 -3.67 15.41 0.24
CA ALA A 149 -4.64 15.51 1.33
C ALA A 149 -5.02 16.97 1.63
N GLY A 150 -4.04 17.87 1.62
CA GLY A 150 -4.26 19.31 1.82
C GLY A 150 -5.01 19.95 0.66
N ALA A 151 -4.65 19.62 -0.59
CA ALA A 151 -5.30 20.16 -1.77
C ALA A 151 -6.78 19.76 -1.91
N TRP A 152 -7.18 18.62 -1.34
CA TRP A 152 -8.55 18.09 -1.43
C TRP A 152 -9.40 18.39 -0.20
N LEU A 153 -8.84 18.97 0.86
CA LEU A 153 -9.58 19.25 2.07
C LEU A 153 -10.58 20.39 1.85
N GLU A 154 -11.87 20.05 1.81
CA GLU A 154 -12.97 21.01 1.86
C GLU A 154 -13.71 20.90 3.19
N ARG A 155 -13.79 22.01 3.92
CA ARG A 155 -14.49 22.10 5.21
C ARG A 155 -15.96 22.42 4.96
N SER A 156 -16.84 21.75 5.69
CA SER A 156 -18.26 22.09 5.65
C SER A 156 -18.54 23.34 6.49
N GLU A 157 -19.14 24.35 5.86
CA GLU A 157 -19.64 25.54 6.56
C GLU A 157 -20.78 25.17 7.53
N SER A 158 -21.68 24.26 7.13
CA SER A 158 -22.79 23.81 7.97
C SER A 158 -22.32 23.01 9.19
N ALA A 159 -21.19 22.31 9.11
CA ALA A 159 -20.66 21.53 10.22
C ALA A 159 -19.87 22.32 11.27
N ARG A 160 -19.63 23.64 11.07
CA ARG A 160 -18.79 24.49 11.94
C ARG A 160 -17.42 23.86 12.25
N GLU A 161 -16.71 23.43 11.20
CA GLU A 161 -15.40 22.75 11.27
C GLU A 161 -15.38 21.33 11.85
N GLU A 162 -16.49 20.85 12.43
CA GLU A 162 -16.66 19.48 12.92
C GLU A 162 -17.31 18.55 11.86
N GLY A 163 -16.82 18.63 10.63
CA GLY A 163 -17.30 17.80 9.52
C GLY A 163 -16.74 18.24 8.18
N CYS A 164 -16.57 17.29 7.28
CA CYS A 164 -16.29 17.57 5.87
C CYS A 164 -17.57 17.82 5.09
N THR A 165 -17.42 18.29 3.85
CA THR A 165 -18.54 18.55 2.92
C THR A 165 -19.37 17.31 2.59
N MET A 166 -18.84 16.10 2.76
CA MET A 166 -19.56 14.84 2.47
C MET A 166 -20.79 14.63 3.36
N CYS A 167 -20.71 14.90 4.67
CA CYS A 167 -21.81 14.62 5.61
C CYS A 167 -22.33 15.86 6.34
N GLY A 168 -21.56 16.96 6.36
CA GLY A 168 -21.94 18.20 7.04
C GLY A 168 -22.33 17.96 8.51
N GLU A 169 -23.49 18.49 8.91
CA GLU A 169 -24.03 18.36 10.27
C GLU A 169 -24.34 16.90 10.68
N PHE A 170 -24.55 16.00 9.72
CA PHE A 170 -24.84 14.58 9.96
C PHE A 170 -23.59 13.72 10.08
N CYS A 171 -22.41 14.33 10.28
CA CYS A 171 -21.17 13.58 10.47
C CYS A 171 -21.29 12.60 11.64
N ALA A 172 -21.11 11.30 11.37
CA ALA A 172 -21.23 10.25 12.39
C ALA A 172 -20.24 10.43 13.56
N ILE A 173 -19.03 10.96 13.29
CA ILE A 173 -18.05 11.26 14.34
C ILE A 173 -18.56 12.39 15.24
N LYS A 174 -19.17 13.43 14.66
CA LYS A 174 -19.77 14.56 15.39
C LYS A 174 -20.94 14.10 16.24
N LEU A 175 -21.88 13.37 15.64
CA LEU A 175 -23.06 12.85 16.32
C LEU A 175 -22.71 11.83 17.42
N GLY A 176 -21.63 11.08 17.23
CA GLY A 176 -21.13 10.10 18.20
C GLY A 176 -20.34 10.69 19.37
N LYS A 177 -19.93 11.97 19.32
CA LYS A 177 -19.42 12.68 20.51
C LYS A 177 -20.60 12.86 21.47
N LYS A 178 -20.79 11.93 22.42
CA LYS A 178 -21.65 12.19 23.58
C LYS A 178 -21.21 13.51 24.19
N GLN A 179 -22.14 14.45 24.36
CA GLN A 179 -21.91 15.58 25.25
C GLN A 179 -21.65 14.97 26.62
N ASP A 180 -20.44 15.12 27.15
CA ASP A 180 -20.18 14.87 28.56
C ASP A 180 -21.10 15.82 29.34
N GLN A 181 -22.22 15.28 29.84
CA GLN A 181 -23.06 15.84 30.90
C GLN A 181 -22.66 15.17 32.21
#